data_AF-A0A946DZZ0-F1
#
_entry.id   AF-A0A946DZZ0-F1
#
_cell.length_a   1.000
_cell.length_b   1.000
_cell.length_c   1.000
_cell.angle_alpha   90.00
_cell.angle_beta   90.00
_cell.angle_gamma   90.00
#
_symmetry.space_group_name_H-M   'P 1'
#
loop_
_entity.id
_entity.type
_entity.pdbx_description
1 polymer ?
#
loop_
_entity_poly.entity_id
_entity_poly.type
_entity_poly.pdbx_seq_one_letter_code
_entity_poly.pdbx_strand_id
1 'polypeptide(L)'
;MTIIENQFDPARYAGVRKPLLEAETLPPDCYTSESFYRREVETIFLKVWNFMGRADRVPNPGDYAAFEFVGVPVVIVRGRDGKVRAFANSCRHRGAKVMEGDGNCTVFSCPYHAWTYAIDDGRLIGAMEMDETEGFEKKNFGLIELRLETWGGFLFLNFDKDAAPLSDWLGDLPEVLASYDLDSMVTTQRVEYDLDCNWKIYVENAMESYHVPTVHQHTLQKQKRDHNPPIPTGGEY
;
A
#
# COMPACT_ATOMS: atom_id res chain seq x y z
N MET A 1 -28.34 -2.42 -1.15
CA MET A 1 -27.29 -1.58 -1.77
C MET A 1 -28.02 -0.45 -2.48
N THR A 2 -28.05 0.74 -1.88
CA THR A 2 -28.77 1.89 -2.46
C THR A 2 -27.88 2.48 -3.54
N ILE A 3 -28.31 2.42 -4.80
CA ILE A 3 -27.65 3.13 -5.88
C ILE A 3 -27.90 4.62 -5.64
N ILE A 4 -26.83 5.38 -5.40
CA ILE A 4 -26.92 6.82 -5.25
C ILE A 4 -26.89 7.40 -6.67
N GLU A 5 -28.05 7.90 -7.12
CA GLU A 5 -28.15 8.55 -8.42
C GLU A 5 -27.12 9.69 -8.53
N ASN A 6 -26.44 9.76 -9.68
CA ASN A 6 -25.43 10.78 -9.97
C ASN A 6 -24.27 10.83 -8.96
N GLN A 7 -23.96 9.72 -8.27
CA GLN A 7 -22.86 9.64 -7.30
C GLN A 7 -21.55 10.22 -7.84
N PHE A 8 -21.22 9.97 -9.11
CA PHE A 8 -19.98 10.42 -9.74
C PHE A 8 -20.13 11.70 -10.59
N ASP A 9 -21.24 12.41 -10.49
CA ASP A 9 -21.42 13.70 -11.18
C ASP A 9 -20.43 14.73 -10.62
N PRO A 10 -19.52 15.29 -11.43
CA PRO A 10 -18.56 16.29 -10.97
C PRO A 10 -19.19 17.52 -10.29
N ALA A 11 -20.41 17.90 -10.67
CA ALA A 11 -21.11 19.06 -10.11
C ALA A 11 -21.38 18.90 -8.60
N ARG A 12 -21.57 17.67 -8.13
CA ARG A 12 -21.77 17.34 -6.71
C ARG A 12 -20.55 17.68 -5.84
N TYR A 13 -19.38 17.72 -6.46
CA TYR A 13 -18.10 17.96 -5.79
C TYR A 13 -17.60 19.40 -5.99
N ALA A 14 -18.43 20.30 -6.53
CA ALA A 14 -18.03 21.68 -6.77
C ALA A 14 -17.60 22.40 -5.49
N GLY A 15 -18.31 22.18 -4.37
CA GLY A 15 -17.96 22.74 -3.05
C GLY A 15 -16.62 22.24 -2.52
N VAL A 16 -16.30 20.97 -2.73
CA VAL A 16 -15.04 20.34 -2.29
C VAL A 16 -13.81 20.91 -3.01
N ARG A 17 -14.00 21.40 -4.25
CA ARG A 17 -12.92 21.93 -5.09
C ARG A 17 -12.74 23.44 -5.01
N LYS A 18 -13.48 24.13 -4.13
CA LYS A 18 -13.27 25.56 -3.86
C LYS A 18 -11.91 25.79 -3.19
N PRO A 19 -11.39 27.03 -3.18
CA PRO A 19 -10.20 27.37 -2.40
C PRO A 19 -10.34 26.97 -0.93
N LEU A 20 -9.21 26.68 -0.26
CA LEU A 20 -9.17 26.11 1.11
C LEU A 20 -10.12 26.79 2.11
N LEU A 21 -10.21 28.13 2.09
CA LEU A 21 -11.04 28.91 3.03
C LEU A 21 -12.55 28.85 2.73
N GLU A 22 -12.93 28.31 1.58
CA GLU A 22 -14.32 28.20 1.10
C GLU A 22 -14.73 26.74 0.83
N ALA A 23 -13.79 25.80 0.95
CA ALA A 23 -13.98 24.39 0.64
C ALA A 23 -14.89 23.69 1.66
N GLU A 24 -15.60 22.69 1.17
CA GLU A 24 -16.48 21.83 1.96
C GLU A 24 -15.90 20.41 2.03
N THR A 25 -16.27 19.64 3.05
CA THR A 25 -15.90 18.22 3.14
C THR A 25 -16.61 17.39 2.06
N LEU A 26 -16.14 16.15 1.84
CA LEU A 26 -16.78 15.27 0.88
C LEU A 26 -18.23 14.96 1.29
N PRO A 27 -19.14 14.76 0.30
CA PRO A 27 -20.48 14.27 0.59
C PRO A 27 -20.46 12.95 1.41
N PRO A 28 -21.40 12.74 2.36
CA PRO A 28 -21.32 11.64 3.32
C PRO A 28 -21.22 10.22 2.75
N ASP A 29 -21.77 10.00 1.56
CA ASP A 29 -21.70 8.70 0.88
C ASP A 29 -20.31 8.38 0.33
N CYS A 30 -19.42 9.35 0.15
CA CYS A 30 -18.03 9.08 -0.20
C CYS A 30 -17.34 8.23 0.87
N TYR A 31 -17.84 8.27 2.11
CA TYR A 31 -17.32 7.51 3.24
C TYR A 31 -18.05 6.18 3.48
N THR A 32 -19.28 6.03 2.98
CA THR A 32 -20.16 4.90 3.35
C THR A 32 -20.60 4.05 2.16
N SER A 33 -20.38 4.52 0.93
CA SER A 33 -20.80 3.82 -0.28
C SER A 33 -19.75 2.84 -0.80
N GLU A 34 -20.17 1.58 -0.94
CA GLU A 34 -19.37 0.52 -1.54
C GLU A 34 -18.95 0.81 -2.99
N SER A 35 -19.84 1.38 -3.82
CA SER A 35 -19.51 1.72 -5.21
C SER A 35 -18.46 2.84 -5.28
N PHE A 36 -18.48 3.77 -4.33
CA PHE A 36 -17.46 4.80 -4.23
C PHE A 36 -16.12 4.20 -3.83
N TYR A 37 -16.10 3.35 -2.79
CA TYR A 37 -14.88 2.66 -2.35
C TYR A 37 -14.25 1.84 -3.48
N ARG A 38 -15.04 1.07 -4.26
CA ARG A 38 -14.51 0.32 -5.42
C ARG A 38 -13.83 1.22 -6.45
N ARG A 39 -14.41 2.38 -6.73
CA ARG A 39 -13.79 3.36 -7.62
C ARG A 39 -12.48 3.89 -7.04
N GLU A 40 -12.42 4.15 -5.73
CA GLU A 40 -11.16 4.56 -5.07
C GLU A 40 -10.10 3.47 -5.18
N VAL A 41 -10.46 2.20 -5.03
CA VAL A 41 -9.55 1.08 -5.29
C VAL A 41 -9.02 1.13 -6.72
N GLU A 42 -9.90 1.19 -7.71
CA GLU A 42 -9.54 1.18 -9.14
C GLU A 42 -8.69 2.39 -9.58
N THR A 43 -8.96 3.57 -9.01
CA THR A 43 -8.41 4.84 -9.50
C THR A 43 -7.32 5.45 -8.61
N ILE A 44 -7.24 5.03 -7.34
CA ILE A 44 -6.24 5.48 -6.38
C ILE A 44 -5.34 4.30 -6.03
N PHE A 45 -5.82 3.34 -5.24
CA PHE A 45 -4.95 2.33 -4.63
C PHE A 45 -4.24 1.44 -5.65
N LEU A 46 -4.89 1.11 -6.78
CA LEU A 46 -4.26 0.33 -7.85
C LEU A 46 -3.36 1.17 -8.79
N LYS A 47 -3.26 2.48 -8.58
CA LYS A 47 -2.56 3.44 -9.46
C LYS A 47 -1.42 4.20 -8.78
N VAL A 48 -1.49 4.38 -7.46
CA VAL A 48 -0.49 5.14 -6.68
C VAL A 48 0.53 4.23 -6.00
N TRP A 49 1.63 4.83 -5.54
CA TRP A 49 2.59 4.17 -4.67
C TRP A 49 2.03 4.08 -3.25
N ASN A 50 1.74 2.86 -2.80
CA ASN A 50 1.16 2.58 -1.50
C ASN A 50 2.26 2.20 -0.50
N PHE A 51 2.26 2.82 0.67
CA PHE A 51 3.20 2.53 1.75
C PHE A 51 2.93 1.15 2.38
N MET A 52 3.95 0.28 2.43
CA MET A 52 3.87 -1.11 2.91
C MET A 52 4.63 -1.36 4.21
N GLY A 53 5.12 -0.32 4.87
CA GLY A 53 5.98 -0.42 6.06
C GLY A 53 7.47 -0.49 5.71
N ARG A 54 8.27 -1.07 6.60
CA ARG A 54 9.73 -1.14 6.46
C ARG A 54 10.21 -2.47 5.88
N ALA A 55 11.33 -2.40 5.16
CA ALA A 55 11.99 -3.57 4.56
C ALA A 55 12.54 -4.55 5.62
N ASP A 56 12.67 -4.12 6.87
CA ASP A 56 13.09 -4.93 8.01
C ASP A 56 12.01 -5.91 8.50
N ARG A 57 10.79 -5.88 7.95
CA ARG A 57 9.80 -6.97 8.11
C ARG A 57 10.28 -8.29 7.48
N VAL A 58 11.12 -8.20 6.45
CA VAL A 58 11.73 -9.33 5.75
C VAL A 58 13.26 -9.18 5.76
N PRO A 59 13.94 -9.33 6.91
CA PRO A 59 15.34 -8.93 7.04
C PRO A 59 16.32 -9.87 6.32
N ASN A 60 16.03 -11.17 6.26
CA ASN A 60 16.95 -12.19 5.71
C ASN A 60 16.45 -12.77 4.39
N PRO A 61 17.35 -13.31 3.55
CA PRO A 61 16.95 -14.09 2.38
C PRO A 61 15.94 -15.18 2.70
N GLY A 62 14.88 -15.25 1.90
CA GLY A 62 13.76 -16.17 2.07
C GLY A 62 12.66 -15.67 3.01
N ASP A 63 12.92 -14.62 3.82
CA ASP A 63 11.88 -14.03 4.67
C ASP A 63 10.81 -13.41 3.78
N TYR A 64 9.55 -13.71 4.09
CA TYR A 64 8.39 -13.23 3.36
C TYR A 64 7.29 -12.74 4.31
N ALA A 65 6.44 -11.87 3.78
CA ALA A 65 5.21 -11.40 4.39
C ALA A 65 4.08 -11.45 3.36
N ALA A 66 3.04 -12.23 3.64
CA ALA A 66 1.87 -12.40 2.80
C ALA A 66 0.63 -11.79 3.47
N PHE A 67 -0.07 -10.94 2.73
CA PHE A 67 -1.23 -10.19 3.22
C PHE A 67 -2.18 -9.85 2.06
N GLU A 68 -3.31 -9.23 2.38
CA GLU A 68 -4.25 -8.72 1.39
C GLU A 68 -4.26 -7.19 1.47
N PHE A 69 -4.17 -6.53 0.31
CA PHE A 69 -4.25 -5.07 0.20
C PHE A 69 -5.34 -4.71 -0.79
N VAL A 70 -6.37 -3.99 -0.34
CA VAL A 70 -7.55 -3.59 -1.12
C VAL A 70 -8.17 -4.73 -1.95
N GLY A 71 -8.22 -5.95 -1.39
CA GLY A 71 -8.76 -7.14 -2.03
C GLY A 71 -7.78 -7.88 -2.95
N VAL A 72 -6.53 -7.43 -3.07
CA VAL A 72 -5.48 -8.10 -3.84
C VAL A 72 -4.54 -8.86 -2.89
N PRO A 73 -4.38 -10.19 -3.02
CA PRO A 73 -3.42 -10.93 -2.24
C PRO A 73 -2.00 -10.63 -2.73
N VAL A 74 -1.11 -10.25 -1.82
CA VAL A 74 0.28 -9.84 -2.08
C VAL A 74 1.22 -10.70 -1.24
N VAL A 75 2.39 -11.02 -1.78
CA VAL A 75 3.53 -11.55 -1.03
C VAL A 75 4.74 -10.69 -1.29
N ILE A 76 5.35 -10.16 -0.23
CA ILE A 76 6.64 -9.48 -0.26
C ILE A 76 7.69 -10.49 0.23
N VAL A 77 8.84 -10.57 -0.45
CA VAL A 77 9.92 -11.50 -0.10
C VAL A 77 11.28 -10.85 -0.28
N ARG A 78 12.26 -11.22 0.56
CA ARG A 78 13.68 -10.96 0.28
C ARG A 78 14.28 -12.14 -0.48
N GLY A 79 14.74 -11.89 -1.70
CA GLY A 79 15.44 -12.89 -2.51
C GLY A 79 16.81 -13.28 -1.93
N ARG A 80 17.41 -14.33 -2.50
CA ARG A 80 18.77 -14.79 -2.15
C ARG A 80 19.84 -13.80 -2.57
N ASP A 81 19.52 -12.93 -3.52
CA ASP A 81 20.33 -11.78 -3.92
C ASP A 81 20.20 -10.57 -2.98
N GLY A 82 19.43 -10.71 -1.89
CA GLY A 82 19.22 -9.66 -0.90
C GLY A 82 18.20 -8.59 -1.29
N LYS A 83 17.67 -8.61 -2.53
CA LYS A 83 16.67 -7.65 -2.99
C LYS A 83 15.27 -8.02 -2.51
N VAL A 84 14.49 -7.02 -2.12
CA VAL A 84 13.09 -7.20 -1.74
C VAL A 84 12.20 -7.05 -2.97
N ARG A 85 11.24 -7.94 -3.16
CA ARG A 85 10.30 -7.97 -4.28
C ARG A 85 8.88 -8.22 -3.79
N ALA A 86 7.91 -7.90 -4.63
CA ALA A 86 6.51 -8.20 -4.39
C ALA A 86 5.90 -8.97 -5.56
N PHE A 87 5.04 -9.93 -5.26
CA PHE A 87 4.30 -10.69 -6.27
C PHE A 87 2.81 -10.72 -5.91
N ALA A 88 1.95 -10.78 -6.92
CA ALA A 88 0.56 -11.17 -6.74
C ALA A 88 0.54 -12.61 -6.18
N ASN A 89 0.03 -12.77 -4.97
CA ASN A 89 0.02 -14.03 -4.24
C ASN A 89 -1.16 -14.90 -4.70
N SER A 90 -1.16 -15.24 -5.99
CA SER A 90 -2.18 -16.05 -6.64
C SER A 90 -1.52 -17.00 -7.63
N CYS A 91 -1.66 -18.30 -7.37
CA CYS A 91 -1.08 -19.35 -8.19
C CYS A 91 -1.58 -19.26 -9.63
N ARG A 92 -0.66 -19.31 -10.59
CA ARG A 92 -0.99 -19.21 -12.03
C ARG A 92 -1.69 -20.43 -12.60
N HIS A 93 -1.89 -21.49 -11.82
CA HIS A 93 -2.70 -22.65 -12.20
C HIS A 93 -4.20 -22.36 -12.02
N ARG A 94 -4.67 -22.18 -10.77
CA ARG A 94 -6.10 -22.00 -10.44
C ARG A 94 -6.37 -20.92 -9.39
N GLY A 95 -5.46 -19.97 -9.24
CA GLY A 95 -5.67 -18.77 -8.44
C GLY A 95 -5.54 -18.92 -6.93
N ALA A 96 -5.25 -20.12 -6.40
CA ALA A 96 -5.06 -20.34 -4.97
C ALA A 96 -3.98 -19.41 -4.39
N LYS A 97 -4.21 -18.87 -3.19
CA LYS A 97 -3.18 -18.14 -2.43
C LYS A 97 -1.99 -19.07 -2.20
N VAL A 98 -0.78 -18.59 -2.51
CA VAL A 98 0.44 -19.42 -2.50
C VAL A 98 1.07 -19.42 -1.11
N MET A 99 1.14 -18.24 -0.48
CA MET A 99 1.73 -18.02 0.83
C MET A 99 0.72 -17.39 1.78
N GLU A 100 0.88 -17.60 3.09
CA GLU A 100 0.05 -17.02 4.14
C GLU A 100 0.91 -16.56 5.31
N GLY A 101 0.53 -15.43 5.93
CA GLY A 101 1.24 -14.88 7.08
C GLY A 101 2.68 -14.46 6.78
N ASP A 102 3.49 -14.43 7.84
CA ASP A 102 4.91 -14.07 7.77
C ASP A 102 5.74 -15.33 8.04
N GLY A 103 6.88 -15.48 7.36
CA GLY A 103 7.73 -16.66 7.53
C GLY A 103 9.02 -16.61 6.72
N ASN A 104 9.67 -17.76 6.57
CA ASN A 104 10.85 -17.94 5.72
C ASN A 104 10.66 -19.14 4.79
N CYS A 105 11.11 -19.03 3.54
CA CYS A 105 11.05 -20.13 2.57
C CYS A 105 12.20 -20.08 1.57
N THR A 106 12.46 -21.21 0.92
CA THR A 106 13.43 -21.31 -0.19
C THR A 106 12.74 -21.30 -1.57
N VAL A 107 11.45 -21.62 -1.61
CA VAL A 107 10.55 -21.61 -2.77
C VAL A 107 9.14 -21.26 -2.32
N PHE A 108 8.34 -20.68 -3.22
CA PHE A 108 6.90 -20.57 -3.01
C PHE A 108 6.23 -21.85 -3.51
N SER A 109 5.58 -22.60 -2.63
CA SER A 109 4.89 -23.85 -3.00
C SER A 109 3.39 -23.68 -2.84
N CYS A 110 2.65 -23.77 -3.95
CA CYS A 110 1.20 -23.64 -3.92
C CYS A 110 0.57 -24.83 -3.16
N PRO A 111 -0.27 -24.59 -2.15
CA PRO A 111 -0.84 -25.65 -1.32
C PRO A 111 -1.84 -26.53 -2.07
N TYR A 112 -2.31 -26.11 -3.26
CA TYR A 112 -3.33 -26.85 -3.99
C TYR A 112 -2.76 -28.03 -4.80
N HIS A 113 -1.75 -27.79 -5.64
CA HIS A 113 -1.17 -28.81 -6.54
C HIS A 113 0.36 -28.75 -6.59
N ALA A 114 1.00 -28.16 -5.58
CA ALA A 114 2.46 -28.08 -5.48
C ALA A 114 3.17 -27.45 -6.69
N TRP A 115 2.52 -26.52 -7.40
CA TRP A 115 3.23 -25.64 -8.32
C TRP A 115 4.21 -24.79 -7.52
N THR A 116 5.48 -24.85 -7.90
CA THR A 116 6.59 -24.24 -7.16
C THR A 116 7.20 -23.11 -7.96
N TYR A 117 7.40 -21.97 -7.31
CA TYR A 117 7.96 -20.76 -7.89
C TYR A 117 9.25 -20.37 -7.18
N ALA A 118 10.22 -19.85 -7.92
CA ALA A 118 11.43 -19.30 -7.33
C ALA A 118 11.15 -17.97 -6.63
N ILE A 119 11.74 -17.77 -5.45
CA ILE A 119 11.56 -16.53 -4.67
C ILE A 119 12.31 -15.32 -5.26
N ASP A 120 13.31 -15.55 -6.11
CA ASP A 120 14.17 -14.49 -6.65
C ASP A 120 13.51 -13.73 -7.81
N ASP A 121 12.64 -14.37 -8.57
CA ASP A 121 12.06 -13.82 -9.81
C ASP A 121 10.62 -14.27 -10.06
N GLY A 122 10.02 -15.04 -9.15
CA GLY A 122 8.64 -15.54 -9.27
C GLY A 122 8.45 -16.58 -10.37
N ARG A 123 9.50 -17.01 -11.10
CA ARG A 123 9.33 -17.96 -12.22
C ARG A 123 8.86 -19.32 -11.74
N LEU A 124 7.99 -19.95 -12.52
CA LEU A 124 7.56 -21.33 -12.26
C LEU A 124 8.74 -22.28 -12.50
N ILE A 125 9.14 -23.02 -11.46
CA ILE A 125 10.25 -23.98 -11.51
C ILE A 125 9.78 -25.43 -11.50
N GLY A 126 8.64 -25.71 -10.88
CA GLY A 126 8.04 -27.05 -10.86
C GLY A 126 6.53 -26.99 -11.04
N ALA A 127 6.04 -27.85 -11.93
CA ALA A 127 4.63 -28.05 -12.20
C ALA A 127 4.43 -29.54 -12.49
N MET A 128 4.00 -30.29 -11.47
CA MET A 128 3.91 -31.75 -11.53
C MET A 128 3.02 -32.19 -12.70
N GLU A 129 3.46 -33.20 -13.45
CA GLU A 129 2.77 -33.80 -14.61
C GLU A 129 2.49 -32.86 -15.81
N MET A 130 2.86 -31.58 -15.73
CA MET A 130 2.64 -30.63 -16.83
C MET A 130 3.67 -30.74 -17.96
N ASP A 131 4.79 -31.42 -17.74
CA ASP A 131 5.87 -31.55 -18.75
C ASP A 131 5.44 -32.36 -19.99
N GLU A 132 4.38 -33.18 -19.88
CA GLU A 132 3.77 -33.93 -21.00
C GLU A 132 2.63 -33.16 -21.70
N THR A 133 2.25 -31.99 -21.18
CA THR A 133 1.17 -31.18 -21.75
C THR A 133 1.66 -30.44 -23.00
N GLU A 134 1.03 -30.72 -24.14
CA GLU A 134 1.37 -30.07 -25.42
C GLU A 134 1.24 -28.53 -25.32
N GLY A 135 2.30 -27.81 -25.70
CA GLY A 135 2.35 -26.35 -25.67
C GLY A 135 2.51 -25.72 -24.28
N PHE A 136 2.70 -26.51 -23.22
CA PHE A 136 2.97 -25.95 -21.89
C PHE A 136 4.42 -25.49 -21.74
N GLU A 137 4.61 -24.20 -21.47
CA GLU A 137 5.93 -23.63 -21.19
C GLU A 137 5.93 -22.92 -19.84
N LYS A 138 6.71 -23.43 -18.87
CA LYS A 138 6.80 -22.88 -17.50
C LYS A 138 7.05 -21.36 -17.45
N LYS A 139 7.83 -20.83 -18.41
CA LYS A 139 8.15 -19.40 -18.52
C LYS A 139 6.91 -18.50 -18.65
N ASN A 140 5.80 -19.02 -19.16
CA ASN A 140 4.55 -18.26 -19.36
C ASN A 140 3.69 -18.18 -18.08
N PHE A 141 4.07 -18.93 -17.02
CA PHE A 141 3.27 -19.13 -15.82
C PHE A 141 3.99 -18.73 -14.53
N GLY A 142 5.00 -17.85 -14.60
CA GLY A 142 5.57 -17.22 -13.40
C GLY A 142 4.54 -16.36 -12.64
N LEU A 143 4.74 -16.16 -11.34
CA LEU A 143 3.95 -15.21 -10.57
C LEU A 143 4.02 -13.81 -11.20
N ILE A 144 2.94 -13.05 -11.10
CA ILE A 144 2.91 -11.68 -11.58
C ILE A 144 3.69 -10.82 -10.58
N GLU A 145 4.83 -10.29 -10.99
CA GLU A 145 5.59 -9.33 -10.20
C GLU A 145 4.82 -8.00 -10.10
N LEU A 146 4.75 -7.45 -8.89
CA LEU A 146 4.18 -6.14 -8.61
C LEU A 146 5.33 -5.15 -8.42
N ARG A 147 5.14 -3.89 -8.82
CA ARG A 147 6.20 -2.89 -8.66
C ARG A 147 6.40 -2.58 -7.19
N LEU A 148 7.62 -2.75 -6.72
CA LEU A 148 8.03 -2.44 -5.36
C LEU A 148 9.31 -1.60 -5.43
N GLU A 149 9.27 -0.42 -4.83
CA GLU A 149 10.43 0.47 -4.72
C GLU A 149 10.66 0.84 -3.26
N THR A 150 11.87 1.30 -2.95
CA THR A 150 12.30 1.56 -1.57
C THR A 150 12.89 2.95 -1.42
N TRP A 151 12.58 3.61 -0.32
CA TRP A 151 13.20 4.88 0.07
C TRP A 151 13.25 4.96 1.61
N GLY A 152 14.40 5.32 2.20
CA GLY A 152 14.55 5.46 3.66
C GLY A 152 14.28 4.17 4.45
N GLY A 153 14.57 3.00 3.88
CA GLY A 153 14.21 1.69 4.42
C GLY A 153 12.71 1.33 4.36
N PHE A 154 11.86 2.19 3.79
CA PHE A 154 10.44 1.92 3.57
C PHE A 154 10.17 1.24 2.23
N LEU A 155 9.09 0.48 2.17
CA LEU A 155 8.60 -0.24 0.99
C LEU A 155 7.38 0.47 0.42
N PHE A 156 7.35 0.69 -0.89
CA PHE A 156 6.21 1.27 -1.60
C PHE A 156 5.80 0.34 -2.75
N LEU A 157 4.53 -0.06 -2.76
CA LEU A 157 3.95 -0.98 -3.74
C LEU A 157 3.04 -0.23 -4.72
N ASN A 158 3.20 -0.49 -6.02
CA ASN A 158 2.28 -0.01 -7.05
C ASN A 158 1.82 -1.18 -7.93
N PHE A 159 0.51 -1.24 -8.19
CA PHE A 159 -0.11 -2.26 -9.03
C PHE A 159 -0.09 -1.88 -10.52
N ASP A 160 0.13 -0.61 -10.83
CA ASP A 160 0.31 -0.15 -12.20
C ASP A 160 1.76 -0.39 -12.65
N LYS A 161 1.93 -1.32 -13.59
CA LYS A 161 3.22 -1.61 -14.21
C LYS A 161 3.84 -0.39 -14.91
N ASP A 162 3.01 0.53 -15.37
CA ASP A 162 3.40 1.70 -16.16
C ASP A 162 3.52 2.96 -15.27
N ALA A 163 3.46 2.81 -13.93
CA ALA A 163 3.62 3.93 -12.98
C ALA A 163 4.93 4.71 -13.18
N ALA A 164 4.91 6.01 -12.87
CA ALA A 164 6.15 6.77 -12.73
C ALA A 164 7.02 6.18 -11.59
N PRO A 165 8.36 6.35 -11.63
CA PRO A 165 9.24 5.96 -10.54
C PRO A 165 8.80 6.53 -9.19
N LEU A 166 9.15 5.85 -8.09
CA LEU A 166 8.81 6.32 -6.74
C LEU A 166 9.38 7.70 -6.44
N SER A 167 10.58 8.02 -6.97
CA SER A 167 11.22 9.33 -6.79
C SER A 167 10.32 10.48 -7.23
N ASP A 168 9.61 10.33 -8.33
CA ASP A 168 8.74 11.38 -8.88
C ASP A 168 7.49 11.54 -8.01
N TRP A 169 7.00 10.44 -7.43
CA TRP A 169 5.87 10.44 -6.51
C TRP A 169 6.21 11.04 -5.15
N LEU A 170 7.42 10.81 -4.64
CA LEU A 170 7.86 11.34 -3.36
C LEU A 170 8.06 12.87 -3.38
N GLY A 171 8.32 13.46 -4.55
CA GLY A 171 8.56 14.89 -4.65
C GLY A 171 9.77 15.33 -3.83
N ASP A 172 9.58 16.33 -2.97
CA ASP A 172 10.61 16.92 -2.09
C ASP A 172 10.69 16.27 -0.70
N LEU A 173 9.93 15.20 -0.46
CA LEU A 173 9.91 14.51 0.83
C LEU A 173 11.30 14.01 1.27
N PRO A 174 12.18 13.49 0.38
CA PRO A 174 13.55 13.13 0.72
C PRO A 174 14.37 14.28 1.31
N GLU A 175 14.22 15.49 0.76
CA GLU A 175 14.90 16.70 1.21
C GLU A 175 14.36 17.16 2.57
N VAL A 176 13.03 17.16 2.73
CA VAL A 176 12.37 17.55 3.99
C VAL A 176 12.77 16.64 5.14
N LEU A 177 12.99 15.33 4.87
CA LEU A 177 13.31 14.34 5.89
C LEU A 177 14.81 13.97 5.94
N ALA A 178 15.67 14.69 5.23
CA ALA A 178 17.10 14.38 5.13
C ALA A 178 17.82 14.34 6.50
N SER A 179 17.36 15.12 7.49
CA SER A 179 17.96 15.17 8.83
C SER A 179 17.69 13.95 9.70
N TYR A 180 16.76 13.06 9.31
CA TYR A 180 16.33 11.94 10.14
C TYR A 180 17.17 10.66 9.96
N ASP A 181 18.07 10.59 8.95
CA ASP A 181 18.86 9.39 8.65
C ASP A 181 18.01 8.10 8.59
N LEU A 182 16.92 8.16 7.80
CA LEU A 182 15.89 7.12 7.76
C LEU A 182 16.43 5.72 7.41
N ASP A 183 17.51 5.65 6.64
CA ASP A 183 18.14 4.40 6.23
C ASP A 183 18.78 3.63 7.40
N SER A 184 19.20 4.31 8.46
CA SER A 184 19.76 3.65 9.65
C SER A 184 18.72 3.24 10.69
N MET A 185 17.46 3.67 10.53
CA MET A 185 16.38 3.34 11.45
C MET A 185 15.96 1.87 11.37
N VAL A 186 15.54 1.33 12.51
CA VAL A 186 15.00 -0.03 12.64
C VAL A 186 13.64 -0.01 13.34
N THR A 187 12.77 -0.94 12.97
CA THR A 187 11.49 -1.16 13.65
C THR A 187 11.75 -1.72 15.05
N THR A 188 11.40 -0.95 16.09
CA THR A 188 11.47 -1.39 17.50
C THR A 188 10.15 -1.95 18.01
N GLN A 189 9.04 -1.47 17.46
CA GLN A 189 7.69 -1.89 17.80
C GLN A 189 6.76 -1.68 16.62
N ARG A 190 5.82 -2.62 16.42
CA ARG A 190 4.69 -2.50 15.49
C ARG A 190 3.41 -2.71 16.27
N VAL A 191 2.43 -1.85 16.03
CA VAL A 191 1.08 -1.96 16.60
C VAL A 191 0.08 -1.85 15.46
N GLU A 192 -0.92 -2.73 15.47
CA GLU A 192 -1.96 -2.79 14.45
C GLU A 192 -3.32 -2.56 15.09
N TYR A 193 -4.18 -1.85 14.38
CA TYR A 193 -5.53 -1.53 14.81
C TYR A 193 -6.49 -1.78 13.66
N ASP A 194 -7.52 -2.57 13.94
CA ASP A 194 -8.68 -2.70 13.06
C ASP A 194 -9.68 -1.60 13.42
N LEU A 195 -9.88 -0.67 12.48
CA LEU A 195 -10.77 0.48 12.65
C LEU A 195 -12.01 0.31 11.78
N ASP A 196 -13.19 0.34 12.40
CA ASP A 196 -14.48 0.33 11.70
C ASP A 196 -14.83 1.73 11.20
N CYS A 197 -14.02 2.24 10.26
CA CYS A 197 -14.25 3.52 9.62
C CYS A 197 -13.73 3.52 8.18
N ASN A 198 -14.17 4.51 7.40
CA ASN A 198 -13.60 4.72 6.07
C ASN A 198 -12.15 5.22 6.19
N TRP A 199 -11.26 4.70 5.33
CA TRP A 199 -9.83 5.08 5.32
C TRP A 199 -9.61 6.59 5.26
N LYS A 200 -10.45 7.33 4.53
CA LYS A 200 -10.35 8.79 4.41
C LYS A 200 -10.54 9.50 5.74
N ILE A 201 -11.44 9.03 6.61
CA ILE A 201 -11.66 9.64 7.93
C ILE A 201 -10.39 9.55 8.78
N TYR A 202 -9.69 8.42 8.72
CA TYR A 202 -8.43 8.25 9.44
C TYR A 202 -7.35 9.22 8.94
N VAL A 203 -7.23 9.36 7.62
CA VAL A 203 -6.29 10.30 6.99
C VAL A 203 -6.66 11.75 7.30
N GLU A 204 -7.92 12.15 7.12
CA GLU A 204 -8.40 13.51 7.39
C GLU A 204 -8.16 13.94 8.84
N ASN A 205 -8.39 13.04 9.81
CA ASN A 205 -8.08 13.30 11.23
C ASN A 205 -6.58 13.53 11.46
N ALA A 206 -5.70 12.90 10.68
CA ALA A 206 -4.25 13.10 10.78
C ALA A 206 -3.77 14.39 10.09
N MET A 207 -4.59 15.00 9.24
CA MET A 207 -4.27 16.22 8.49
C MET A 207 -4.60 17.52 9.24
N GLU A 208 -5.19 17.44 10.44
CA GLU A 208 -5.54 18.61 11.24
C GLU A 208 -5.15 18.46 12.71
N SER A 209 -5.11 19.60 13.42
CA SER A 209 -4.81 19.66 14.85
C SER A 209 -5.91 20.33 15.66
N TYR A 210 -7.07 20.58 15.04
CA TYR A 210 -8.23 21.22 15.62
C TYR A 210 -8.90 20.33 16.67
N HIS A 211 -8.85 19.00 16.52
CA HIS A 211 -9.36 18.07 17.53
C HIS A 211 -8.48 17.96 18.79
N VAL A 212 -7.18 18.32 18.70
CA VAL A 212 -6.18 18.07 19.76
C VAL A 212 -6.57 18.67 21.12
N PRO A 213 -7.01 19.93 21.23
CA PRO A 213 -7.40 20.51 22.53
C PRO A 213 -8.62 19.84 23.17
N THR A 214 -9.42 19.09 22.40
CA THR A 214 -10.65 18.46 22.88
C THR A 214 -10.44 16.96 23.14
N VAL A 215 -9.92 16.22 22.17
CA VAL A 215 -9.77 14.75 22.25
C VAL A 215 -8.49 14.36 22.99
N HIS A 216 -7.44 15.17 22.90
CA HIS A 216 -6.12 14.87 23.48
C HIS A 216 -5.79 15.74 24.69
N GLN A 217 -6.80 16.18 25.44
CA GLN A 217 -6.67 17.01 26.65
C GLN A 217 -5.65 16.47 27.66
N HIS A 218 -5.52 15.14 27.74
CA HIS A 218 -4.67 14.49 28.72
C HIS A 218 -3.39 13.89 28.13
N THR A 219 -3.22 13.91 26.81
CA THR A 219 -2.09 13.33 26.07
C THR A 219 -1.32 14.43 25.32
N LEU A 220 -1.61 14.65 24.04
CA LEU A 220 -0.84 15.51 23.13
C LEU A 220 -0.94 16.99 23.47
N GLN A 221 -2.09 17.47 23.99
CA GLN A 221 -2.30 18.88 24.30
C GLN A 221 -1.32 19.42 25.37
N LYS A 222 -0.70 18.53 26.16
CA LYS A 222 0.29 18.90 27.18
C LYS A 222 1.67 19.21 26.60
N GLN A 223 1.93 18.92 25.32
CA GLN A 223 3.20 19.22 24.69
C GLN A 223 3.35 20.74 24.54
N LYS A 224 4.50 21.29 24.93
CA LYS A 224 4.83 22.69 24.70
C LYS A 224 4.89 22.92 23.20
N ARG A 225 3.93 23.67 22.66
CA ARG A 225 4.01 24.17 21.30
C ARG A 225 4.91 25.40 21.34
N ASP A 226 6.07 25.34 20.70
CA ASP A 226 6.63 26.58 20.18
C ASP A 226 5.58 27.11 19.22
N HIS A 227 5.01 28.28 19.54
CA HIS A 227 4.13 28.97 18.60
C HIS A 227 5.00 29.43 17.44
N ASN A 228 5.27 28.51 16.51
CA ASN A 228 5.64 28.92 15.17
C ASN A 228 4.40 29.61 14.62
N PRO A 229 4.47 30.92 14.31
CA PRO A 229 3.37 31.55 13.61
C PRO A 229 3.13 30.75 12.32
N PRO A 230 1.86 30.55 11.91
CA PRO A 230 1.58 29.93 10.63
C PRO A 230 2.40 30.66 9.55
N ILE A 231 3.19 29.90 8.78
CA ILE A 231 3.90 30.46 7.63
C ILE A 231 2.80 30.97 6.70
N PRO A 232 2.73 32.29 6.41
CA PRO A 232 1.70 32.81 5.54
C PRO A 232 1.89 32.22 4.15
N THR A 233 1.05 31.29 3.76
CA THR A 233 1.09 30.63 2.46
C THR A 233 0.37 31.42 1.37
N GLY A 234 -0.35 32.50 1.72
CA GLY A 234 -1.16 33.24 0.76
C GLY A 234 -2.28 32.40 0.11
N GLY A 235 -2.59 31.21 0.66
CA GLY A 235 -3.51 30.25 0.06
C GLY A 235 -2.84 29.18 -0.81
N GLU A 236 -1.51 29.17 -0.94
CA GLU A 236 -0.75 28.18 -1.69
C GLU A 236 -0.03 27.20 -0.75
N TYR A 237 -0.54 25.97 -0.68
CA TYR A 237 0.21 24.82 -0.17
C TYR A 237 0.71 24.00 -1.36
#